data_AF-A0AA35T320-F1
#
_entry.id   AF-A0AA35T320-F1
#
_cell.length_a   1.000
_cell.length_b   1.000
_cell.length_c   1.000
_cell.angle_alpha   90.00
_cell.angle_beta   90.00
_cell.angle_gamma   90.00
#
_symmetry.space_group_name_H-M   'P 1'
#
loop_
_entity.id
_entity.type
_entity.pdbx_description
1 polymer ?
#
loop_
_entity_poly.entity_id
_entity_poly.type
_entity_poly.pdbx_seq_one_letter_code
_entity_poly.pdbx_strand_id
1 'polypeptide(L)'
;MKESSGTILSVQQGVFRTNCMDCLDRTNVVQSLLAHRALQDQLQKMNLLGDNEHIEEYKGFEYVFKNVWADNADVCANQYAGTGALKTDFTRLAEKLWLTP
;
A
#
# COMPACT_ATOMS: atom_id res chain seq x y z
N MET A 1 -5.37 -17.07 -0.74
CA MET A 1 -4.10 -17.62 -1.23
C MET A 1 -4.37 -18.98 -1.86
N LYS A 2 -3.87 -19.23 -3.08
CA LYS A 2 -4.09 -20.48 -3.82
C LYS A 2 -2.73 -21.03 -4.26
N GLU A 3 -2.58 -22.35 -4.22
CA GLU A 3 -1.42 -23.04 -4.76
C GLU A 3 -1.56 -23.22 -6.29
N SER A 4 -0.44 -23.50 -6.97
CA SER A 4 -0.42 -23.89 -8.39
C SER A 4 -1.27 -25.13 -8.71
N SER A 5 -1.49 -26.00 -7.73
CA SER A 5 -2.40 -27.17 -7.80
C SER A 5 -3.89 -26.78 -7.85
N GLY A 6 -4.23 -25.51 -7.60
CA GLY A 6 -5.60 -25.02 -7.48
C GLY A 6 -6.18 -25.12 -6.07
N THR A 7 -5.45 -25.72 -5.13
CA THR A 7 -5.88 -25.86 -3.73
C THR A 7 -5.91 -24.50 -3.02
N ILE A 8 -7.00 -24.23 -2.29
CA ILE A 8 -7.15 -23.00 -1.50
C ILE A 8 -6.39 -23.16 -0.18
N LEU A 9 -5.37 -22.33 0.03
CA LEU A 9 -4.53 -22.35 1.24
C LEU A 9 -5.10 -21.48 2.35
N SER A 10 -5.75 -20.37 1.99
CA SER A 10 -6.31 -19.42 2.96
C SER A 10 -7.33 -18.51 2.31
N VAL A 11 -8.37 -18.15 3.08
CA VAL A 11 -9.45 -17.24 2.69
C VAL A 11 -9.46 -16.05 3.65
N GLN A 12 -9.58 -14.84 3.11
CA GLN A 12 -9.73 -13.62 3.91
C GLN A 12 -11.03 -13.66 4.72
N GLN A 13 -10.92 -13.50 6.04
CA GLN A 13 -12.06 -13.60 6.96
C GLN A 13 -12.65 -12.24 7.38
N GLY A 14 -12.02 -11.13 6.99
CA GLY A 14 -12.43 -9.80 7.43
C GLY A 14 -11.87 -8.70 6.56
N VAL A 15 -12.43 -7.49 6.73
CA VAL A 15 -12.08 -6.30 5.96
C VAL A 15 -11.87 -5.10 6.88
N PHE A 16 -10.90 -4.26 6.54
CA PHE A 16 -10.74 -2.95 7.15
C PHE A 16 -11.51 -1.93 6.32
N ARG A 17 -12.40 -1.17 6.96
CA ARG A 17 -13.13 -0.08 6.31
C ARG A 17 -12.65 1.25 6.88
N THR A 18 -12.05 2.07 6.02
CA THR A 18 -11.66 3.44 6.34
C THR A 18 -12.70 4.41 5.76
N ASN A 19 -13.20 5.35 6.57
CA ASN A 19 -14.11 6.40 6.10
C ASN A 19 -13.32 7.69 5.84
N CYS A 20 -13.68 8.39 4.76
CA CYS A 20 -13.12 9.69 4.41
C CYS A 20 -13.87 10.78 5.19
N MET A 21 -13.39 11.17 6.38
CA MET A 21 -14.04 12.30 7.08
C MET A 21 -13.53 13.66 6.59
N ASP A 22 -12.27 13.81 6.13
CA ASP A 22 -11.81 15.11 5.59
C ASP A 22 -10.84 15.10 4.37
N CYS A 23 -10.34 13.95 3.88
CA CYS A 23 -9.67 13.87 2.57
C CYS A 23 -9.36 12.42 2.16
N LEU A 24 -9.48 12.14 0.87
CA LEU A 24 -9.15 10.86 0.24
C LEU A 24 -7.68 10.46 0.46
N ASP A 25 -6.79 11.46 0.58
CA ASP A 25 -5.36 11.24 0.79
C ASP A 25 -5.07 10.54 2.11
N ARG A 26 -5.74 10.91 3.21
CA ARG A 26 -5.53 10.28 4.53
C ARG A 26 -6.01 8.83 4.54
N THR A 27 -7.07 8.51 3.80
CA THR A 27 -7.53 7.13 3.66
C THR A 27 -6.59 6.29 2.79
N ASN A 28 -6.03 6.86 1.71
CA ASN A 28 -5.11 6.14 0.84
C ASN A 28 -3.82 5.75 1.58
N VAL A 29 -3.30 6.64 2.44
CA VAL A 29 -2.11 6.34 3.26
C VAL A 29 -2.37 5.21 4.25
N VAL A 30 -3.52 5.22 4.95
CA VAL A 30 -3.84 4.12 5.89
C VAL A 30 -4.01 2.80 5.14
N GLN A 31 -4.68 2.83 3.97
CA GLN A 31 -4.87 1.64 3.14
C GLN A 31 -3.54 1.10 2.60
N SER A 32 -2.61 1.97 2.19
CA SER A 32 -1.30 1.53 1.68
C SER A 32 -0.46 0.87 2.78
N LEU A 33 -0.51 1.38 4.01
CA LEU A 33 0.16 0.76 5.16
C LEU A 33 -0.43 -0.62 5.50
N LEU A 34 -1.76 -0.76 5.50
CA LEU A 34 -2.42 -2.05 5.72
C LEU A 34 -2.06 -3.05 4.62
N ALA A 35 -2.02 -2.60 3.37
CA ALA A 35 -1.64 -3.43 2.24
C ALA A 35 -0.17 -3.84 2.29
N HIS A 36 0.73 -2.94 2.69
CA HIS A 36 2.15 -3.22 2.87
C HIS A 36 2.36 -4.32 3.91
N ARG A 37 1.73 -4.18 5.08
CA ARG A 37 1.80 -5.20 6.14
C ARG A 37 1.23 -6.55 5.69
N ALA A 38 0.08 -6.54 5.04
CA ALA A 38 -0.54 -7.77 4.53
C ALA A 38 0.33 -8.45 3.47
N LEU A 39 1.03 -7.68 2.64
CA LEU A 39 1.93 -8.18 1.61
C LEU A 39 3.19 -8.80 2.22
N GLN A 40 3.77 -8.18 3.27
CA GLN A 40 4.88 -8.77 4.02
C GLN A 40 4.49 -10.14 4.56
N ASP A 41 3.35 -10.24 5.25
CA ASP A 41 2.87 -11.51 5.80
C ASP A 41 2.64 -12.57 4.69
N GLN A 42 2.21 -12.15 3.50
CA GLN A 42 2.02 -13.05 2.35
C GLN A 42 3.34 -13.55 1.78
N LEU A 43 4.33 -12.67 1.62
CA LEU A 43 5.65 -13.03 1.10
C LEU A 43 6.40 -13.96 2.06
N GLN A 44 6.30 -13.71 3.37
CA GLN A 44 6.87 -14.60 4.39
C GLN A 44 6.20 -15.99 4.35
N LYS A 45 4.87 -16.06 4.25
CA LYS A 45 4.15 -17.34 4.09
C LYS A 45 4.50 -18.10 2.82
N MET A 46 4.92 -17.40 1.77
CA MET A 46 5.38 -18.00 0.51
C MET A 46 6.86 -18.37 0.53
N ASN A 47 7.57 -18.14 1.65
CA ASN A 47 9.02 -18.30 1.77
C ASN A 47 9.81 -17.48 0.73
N LEU A 48 9.26 -16.35 0.28
CA LEU A 48 9.92 -15.39 -0.60
C LEU A 48 10.67 -14.30 0.18
N LEU A 49 10.34 -14.16 1.47
CA LEU A 49 10.94 -13.23 2.42
C LEU A 49 11.20 -14.01 3.72
N GLY A 50 12.39 -13.88 4.30
CA GLY A 50 12.74 -14.50 5.57
C GLY A 50 11.92 -13.95 6.74
N ASP A 51 11.86 -14.71 7.84
CA ASP A 51 11.06 -14.34 9.03
C ASP A 51 11.48 -13.00 9.65
N ASN A 52 12.75 -12.63 9.53
CA ASN A 52 13.32 -11.38 10.01
C ASN A 52 13.62 -10.37 8.89
N GLU A 53 13.34 -10.71 7.64
CA GLU A 53 13.51 -9.78 6.53
C GLU A 53 12.26 -8.90 6.38
N HIS A 54 12.48 -7.66 5.99
CA HIS A 54 11.44 -6.63 5.86
C HIS A 54 11.38 -6.13 4.43
N ILE A 55 10.16 -5.89 3.92
CA ILE A 55 9.98 -5.42 2.53
C ILE A 55 10.75 -4.10 2.29
N GLU A 56 10.83 -3.26 3.31
CA GLU A 56 11.50 -1.96 3.29
C GLU A 56 13.01 -2.05 2.98
N GLU A 57 13.63 -3.20 3.25
CA GLU A 57 15.04 -3.47 2.93
C GLU A 57 15.24 -3.60 1.41
N TYR A 58 14.19 -4.00 0.67
CA TYR A 58 14.20 -4.14 -0.78
C TYR A 58 13.77 -2.86 -1.47
N LYS A 59 14.67 -1.86 -1.49
CA LYS A 59 14.41 -0.51 -2.02
C LYS A 59 13.76 -0.47 -3.40
N GLY A 60 14.13 -1.39 -4.31
CA GLY A 60 13.55 -1.46 -5.65
C GLY A 60 12.07 -1.86 -5.63
N PHE A 61 11.71 -2.82 -4.78
CA PHE A 61 10.33 -3.22 -4.58
C PHE A 61 9.53 -2.11 -3.90
N GLU A 62 10.08 -1.54 -2.84
CA GLU A 62 9.46 -0.44 -2.09
C GLU A 62 9.16 0.77 -2.98
N TYR A 63 10.06 1.09 -3.92
CA TYR A 63 9.84 2.11 -4.94
C TYR A 63 8.63 1.78 -5.84
N VAL A 64 8.54 0.55 -6.35
CA VAL A 64 7.42 0.12 -7.19
C VAL A 64 6.10 0.16 -6.39
N PHE A 65 6.10 -0.35 -5.16
CA PHE A 65 4.92 -0.35 -4.29
C PHE A 65 4.40 1.08 -4.05
N LYS A 66 5.28 2.02 -3.72
CA LYS A 66 4.93 3.43 -3.52
C LYS A 66 4.35 4.07 -4.78
N ASN A 67 4.91 3.80 -5.96
CA ASN A 67 4.37 4.33 -7.21
C ASN A 67 2.98 3.78 -7.53
N VAL A 68 2.75 2.47 -7.34
CA VAL A 68 1.41 1.88 -7.54
C VAL A 68 0.37 2.53 -6.61
N TRP A 69 0.72 2.76 -5.34
CA TRP A 69 -0.20 3.42 -4.39
C TRP A 69 -0.38 4.91 -4.64
N ALA A 70 0.60 5.57 -5.26
CA ALA A 70 0.49 6.95 -5.71
C ALA A 70 -0.48 7.05 -6.90
N ASP A 71 -0.35 6.15 -7.89
CA ASP A 71 -1.22 6.10 -9.06
C ASP A 71 -2.66 5.71 -8.65
N ASN A 72 -2.83 4.81 -7.67
CA ASN A 72 -4.13 4.51 -7.07
C ASN A 72 -4.79 5.76 -6.46
N ALA A 73 -4.00 6.59 -5.75
CA ALA A 73 -4.50 7.84 -5.18
C ALA A 73 -5.03 8.77 -6.27
N ASP A 74 -4.29 8.93 -7.38
CA ASP A 74 -4.70 9.78 -8.50
C ASP A 74 -6.00 9.31 -9.14
N VAL A 75 -6.13 7.99 -9.38
CA VAL A 75 -7.35 7.42 -9.96
C VAL A 75 -8.55 7.64 -9.05
N CYS A 76 -8.39 7.38 -7.74
CA CYS A 76 -9.47 7.61 -6.79
C CYS A 76 -9.82 9.11 -6.69
N ALA A 77 -8.83 10.01 -6.67
CA ALA A 77 -9.07 11.45 -6.60
C ALA A 77 -9.83 11.94 -7.84
N ASN A 78 -9.44 11.45 -9.03
CA ASN A 78 -10.13 11.78 -10.26
C ASN A 78 -11.59 11.30 -10.26
N GLN A 79 -11.86 10.11 -9.71
CA GLN A 79 -13.22 9.60 -9.56
C GLN A 79 -14.09 10.48 -8.64
N TYR A 80 -13.52 11.01 -7.56
CA TYR A 80 -14.26 11.78 -6.54
C TYR A 80 -14.40 13.27 -6.88
N ALA A 81 -13.39 13.88 -7.48
CA ALA A 81 -13.30 15.33 -7.66
C ALA A 81 -13.07 15.77 -9.13
N GLY A 82 -12.83 14.84 -10.05
CA GLY A 82 -12.49 15.14 -11.44
C GLY A 82 -11.09 15.73 -11.64
N THR A 83 -10.26 15.71 -10.60
CA THR A 83 -8.87 16.21 -10.58
C THR A 83 -7.94 15.15 -9.99
N GLY A 84 -6.65 15.16 -10.36
CA GLY A 84 -5.64 14.29 -9.73
C GLY A 84 -5.50 14.51 -8.22
N ALA A 85 -4.83 13.58 -7.52
CA ALA A 85 -4.67 13.68 -6.07
C ALA A 85 -3.77 14.88 -5.72
N LEU A 86 -4.13 15.64 -4.69
CA LEU A 86 -3.33 16.80 -4.27
C LEU A 86 -2.03 16.41 -3.54
N LYS A 87 -1.87 15.13 -3.17
CA LYS A 87 -0.74 14.59 -2.39
C LYS A 87 -0.05 13.39 -3.03
N THR A 88 -0.03 13.29 -4.35
CA THR A 88 0.75 12.26 -5.05
C THR A 88 2.23 12.30 -4.64
N ASP A 89 2.75 13.49 -4.36
CA ASP A 89 4.10 13.72 -3.87
C ASP A 89 4.37 13.12 -2.48
N PHE A 90 3.42 13.12 -1.55
CA PHE A 90 3.62 12.53 -0.22
C PHE A 90 3.81 11.01 -0.29
N THR A 91 3.15 10.34 -1.24
CA THR A 91 3.24 8.88 -1.43
C THR A 91 4.54 8.51 -2.14
N ARG A 92 5.04 9.37 -3.05
CA ARG A 92 6.30 9.17 -3.79
C ARG A 92 7.56 9.60 -3.01
N LEU A 93 7.45 10.57 -2.10
CA LEU A 93 8.57 11.30 -1.48
C LEU A 93 8.45 11.39 0.04
N ALA A 94 8.05 10.32 0.73
CA ALA A 94 7.90 10.27 2.19
C ALA A 94 9.12 10.78 3.01
N GLU A 95 10.25 11.07 2.39
CA GLU A 95 11.47 11.61 2.99
C GLU A 95 11.51 13.15 3.13
N LYS A 96 10.70 13.94 2.41
CA LYS A 96 10.99 15.39 2.23
C LYS A 96 10.13 16.39 3.02
N LEU A 97 9.26 15.96 3.93
CA LEU A 97 8.35 16.87 4.66
C LEU A 97 8.54 16.96 6.18
N TRP A 98 9.58 16.33 6.73
CA TRP A 98 9.90 16.42 8.17
C TRP A 98 10.99 17.44 8.51
N LEU A 99 11.59 18.09 7.52
CA LEU A 99 12.67 19.06 7.73
C LEU A 99 12.45 20.31 6.88
N THR A 100 11.63 21.22 7.38
CA THR A 100 11.91 22.66 7.27
C THR A 100 11.15 23.40 8.39
N PRO A 101 11.85 24.19 9.22
CA PRO A 101 11.25 24.97 10.30
C PRO A 101 10.40 26.14 9.81
#